data_AF-A0A812IEZ5-F1
#
_entry.id   AF-A0A812IEZ5-F1
#
_cell.length_a   1.000
_cell.length_b   1.000
_cell.length_c   1.000
_cell.angle_alpha   90.00
_cell.angle_beta   90.00
_cell.angle_gamma   90.00
#
_symmetry.space_group_name_H-M   'P 1'
#
loop_
_entity.id
_entity.type
_entity.pdbx_description
1 polymer ?
#
loop_
_entity_poly.entity_id
_entity_poly.type
_entity_poly.pdbx_seq_one_letter_code
_entity_poly.pdbx_strand_id
1 'polypeptide(L)'
;MKKLTNMPALFHTHVDDEQILWAVLVGSVELSTNPTASDLNFCARKIEERLRNLEEAEHRFKWFSGQWTKPLMRQLIRNWCCGSLVISPDLTASSGSPIQFVREYYGDDIGYPPPEEQTEEWKEFQTSLYVLMARSTCLAYPMATAKGIVSFSDMQDFDWAKYDMESKKRNSDITQLVPNRLARMIAFHPDEKMQKFYQDMGARARKKWGFEQYATFADAVAAEQSLLPEQLPSFVGGSCKVDIAECLKYLFRREPEALALMEETYAEMKATNEIPHPKHMQLAAV
;
A
#
# COMPACT_ATOMS: atom_id res chain seq x y z
N MET A 1 -0.21 -27.44 25.21
CA MET A 1 0.11 -27.03 23.83
C MET A 1 1.27 -27.87 23.32
N LYS A 2 1.04 -28.77 22.34
CA LYS A 2 2.07 -29.63 21.75
C LYS A 2 2.90 -28.82 20.74
N LYS A 3 4.22 -29.01 20.76
CA LYS A 3 5.20 -28.47 19.79
C LYS A 3 4.86 -28.88 18.36
N LEU A 4 5.09 -28.00 17.40
CA LEU A 4 5.28 -28.36 15.99
C LEU A 4 6.74 -28.14 15.61
N THR A 5 7.49 -29.23 15.63
CA THR A 5 8.79 -29.40 14.98
C THR A 5 8.55 -29.92 13.57
N ASN A 6 9.27 -29.36 12.59
CA ASN A 6 9.27 -29.65 11.13
C ASN A 6 8.37 -28.71 10.29
N MET A 7 8.98 -27.68 9.67
CA MET A 7 8.37 -27.01 8.50
C MET A 7 8.70 -27.80 7.23
N PRO A 8 7.70 -28.31 6.48
CA PRO A 8 7.93 -29.07 5.24
C PRO A 8 7.98 -28.17 3.99
N ALA A 9 8.46 -28.73 2.87
CA ALA A 9 8.54 -28.15 1.52
C ALA A 9 7.17 -27.77 0.86
N LEU A 10 6.13 -27.57 1.67
CA LEU A 10 4.74 -27.34 1.26
C LEU A 10 4.48 -25.92 0.71
N PHE A 11 5.45 -25.01 0.81
CA PHE A 11 5.30 -23.61 0.39
C PHE A 11 5.12 -23.41 -1.13
N HIS A 12 5.21 -24.47 -1.94
CA HIS A 12 5.14 -24.39 -3.40
C HIS A 12 3.82 -24.89 -4.01
N THR A 13 2.93 -25.50 -3.23
CA THR A 13 1.74 -26.18 -3.76
C THR A 13 0.54 -25.91 -2.87
N HIS A 14 -0.23 -24.88 -3.22
CA HIS A 14 -1.51 -24.45 -2.62
C HIS A 14 -1.42 -23.99 -1.16
N VAL A 15 -1.12 -22.70 -0.99
CA VAL A 15 -1.12 -22.03 0.33
C VAL A 15 -2.53 -21.48 0.57
N ASP A 16 -3.21 -21.96 1.62
CA ASP A 16 -4.47 -21.38 2.08
C ASP A 16 -4.26 -20.02 2.78
N ASP A 17 -5.33 -19.24 2.95
CA ASP A 17 -5.26 -17.89 3.53
C ASP A 17 -4.70 -17.89 4.97
N GLU A 18 -4.89 -18.98 5.72
CA GLU A 18 -4.41 -19.16 7.08
C GLU A 18 -2.88 -19.33 7.11
N GLN A 19 -2.30 -20.04 6.14
CA GLN A 19 -0.85 -20.19 5.95
C GLN A 19 -0.18 -18.94 5.37
N ILE A 20 -0.87 -18.14 4.55
CA ILE A 20 -0.41 -16.81 4.12
C ILE A 20 -0.40 -15.87 5.32
N LEU A 21 -1.46 -15.83 6.12
CA LEU A 21 -1.50 -15.12 7.39
C LEU A 21 -0.39 -15.59 8.33
N TRP A 22 -0.08 -16.89 8.36
CA TRP A 22 1.05 -17.43 9.11
C TRP A 22 2.42 -16.99 8.55
N ALA A 23 2.60 -16.96 7.23
CA ALA A 23 3.80 -16.46 6.57
C ALA A 23 3.94 -14.93 6.71
N VAL A 24 2.84 -14.19 6.82
CA VAL A 24 2.77 -12.76 7.16
C VAL A 24 3.13 -12.55 8.64
N LEU A 25 2.62 -13.43 9.52
CA LEU A 25 2.87 -13.41 10.97
C LEU A 25 4.29 -13.85 11.35
N VAL A 26 4.93 -14.72 10.57
CA VAL A 26 6.23 -15.35 10.93
C VAL A 26 7.35 -15.06 9.93
N GLY A 27 7.04 -14.81 8.66
CA GLY A 27 8.00 -14.71 7.55
C GLY A 27 8.90 -13.48 7.54
N SER A 28 8.97 -12.72 8.64
CA SER A 28 9.97 -11.66 8.82
C SER A 28 11.02 -11.98 9.87
N VAL A 29 10.97 -13.16 10.51
CA VAL A 29 12.03 -13.57 11.43
C VAL A 29 12.86 -14.61 10.71
N GLU A 30 13.90 -14.13 10.02
CA GLU A 30 14.95 -15.00 9.51
C GLU A 30 15.62 -15.68 10.71
N LEU A 31 15.19 -16.91 11.02
CA LEU A 31 15.88 -17.76 11.98
C LEU A 31 17.20 -18.20 11.35
N SER A 32 18.26 -18.17 12.15
CA SER A 32 19.54 -18.73 11.71
C SER A 32 19.38 -20.21 11.37
N THR A 33 20.26 -20.74 10.52
CA THR A 33 20.26 -22.17 10.14
C THR A 33 20.40 -23.11 11.34
N ASN A 34 20.99 -22.63 12.45
CA ASN A 34 21.10 -23.32 13.73
C ASN A 34 20.55 -22.43 14.86
N PRO A 35 19.22 -22.35 15.04
CA PRO A 35 18.60 -21.42 15.97
C PRO A 35 18.88 -21.81 17.42
N THR A 36 19.25 -20.83 18.24
CA THR A 36 19.40 -21.02 19.68
C THR A 36 18.04 -20.98 20.37
N ALA A 37 17.97 -21.44 21.63
CA ALA A 37 16.76 -21.28 22.44
C ALA A 37 16.37 -19.79 22.61
N SER A 38 17.36 -18.89 22.60
CA SER A 38 17.11 -17.44 22.66
C SER A 38 16.43 -16.93 21.39
N ASP A 39 16.87 -17.40 20.22
CA ASP A 39 16.29 -17.03 18.93
C ASP A 39 14.84 -17.50 18.83
N LEU A 40 14.57 -18.73 19.29
CA LEU A 40 13.21 -19.27 19.36
C LEU A 40 12.31 -18.48 20.31
N ASN A 41 12.81 -18.09 21.49
CA ASN A 41 12.06 -17.26 22.44
C ASN A 41 11.83 -15.83 21.91
N PHE A 42 12.77 -15.27 21.17
CA PHE A 42 12.60 -13.99 20.50
C PHE A 42 11.50 -14.07 19.43
N CYS A 43 11.51 -15.12 18.60
CA CYS A 43 10.47 -15.37 17.59
C CYS A 43 9.10 -15.52 18.24
N ALA A 44 8.98 -16.33 19.30
CA ALA A 44 7.72 -16.53 20.00
C ALA A 44 7.12 -15.21 20.50
N ARG A 45 7.92 -14.36 21.15
CA ARG A 45 7.46 -13.03 21.61
C ARG A 45 7.01 -12.13 20.45
N LYS A 46 7.70 -12.19 19.31
CA LYS A 46 7.33 -11.42 18.11
C LYS A 46 6.02 -11.89 17.51
N ILE A 47 5.78 -13.20 17.51
CA ILE A 47 4.51 -13.79 17.07
C ILE A 47 3.38 -13.35 17.99
N GLU A 48 3.57 -13.46 19.32
CA GLU A 48 2.57 -13.01 20.30
C GLU A 48 2.25 -11.51 20.17
N GLU A 49 3.26 -10.66 19.99
CA GLU A 49 3.08 -9.23 19.75
C GLU A 49 2.24 -8.97 18.50
N ARG A 50 2.50 -9.69 17.41
CA ARG A 50 1.74 -9.56 16.17
C ARG A 50 0.31 -10.05 16.30
N LEU A 51 0.06 -11.17 16.98
CA LEU A 51 -1.29 -11.65 17.22
C LEU A 51 -2.11 -10.63 18.01
N ARG A 52 -1.53 -10.05 19.09
CA ARG A 52 -2.18 -8.96 19.83
C ARG A 52 -2.47 -7.74 18.94
N ASN A 53 -1.53 -7.36 18.07
CA ASN A 53 -1.75 -6.24 17.15
C ASN A 53 -2.86 -6.52 16.14
N LEU A 54 -2.99 -7.76 15.65
CA LEU A 54 -4.07 -8.16 14.74
C LEU A 54 -5.42 -8.23 15.46
N GLU A 55 -5.48 -8.70 16.70
CA GLU A 55 -6.68 -8.65 17.53
C GLU A 55 -7.13 -7.20 17.76
N GLU A 56 -6.19 -6.30 18.04
CA GLU A 56 -6.46 -4.87 18.19
C GLU A 56 -6.89 -4.23 16.86
N ALA A 57 -6.27 -4.60 15.75
CA ALA A 57 -6.65 -4.15 14.41
C ALA A 57 -8.06 -4.63 14.05
N GLU A 58 -8.43 -5.85 14.42
CA GLU A 58 -9.78 -6.37 14.25
C GLU A 58 -10.78 -5.59 15.11
N HIS A 59 -10.49 -5.42 16.41
CA HIS A 59 -11.37 -4.71 17.32
C HIS A 59 -11.66 -3.29 16.82
N ARG A 60 -10.60 -2.53 16.49
CA ARG A 60 -10.67 -1.11 16.09
C ARG A 60 -11.10 -0.88 14.66
N PHE A 61 -10.66 -1.73 13.73
CA PHE A 61 -10.72 -1.43 12.30
C PHE A 61 -11.37 -2.53 11.47
N LYS A 62 -11.84 -3.62 12.08
CA LYS A 62 -12.45 -4.75 11.37
C LYS A 62 -11.52 -5.34 10.32
N TRP A 63 -10.24 -5.50 10.69
CA TRP A 63 -9.20 -6.02 9.82
C TRP A 63 -9.61 -7.32 9.09
N PHE A 64 -10.17 -8.29 9.81
CA PHE A 64 -10.66 -9.55 9.24
C PHE A 64 -12.13 -9.48 8.86
N SER A 65 -12.98 -8.92 9.74
CA SER A 65 -14.44 -8.95 9.55
C SER A 65 -14.97 -7.90 8.57
N GLY A 66 -14.17 -6.89 8.24
CA GLY A 66 -14.53 -5.84 7.29
C GLY A 66 -14.71 -6.41 5.89
N GLN A 67 -15.73 -5.93 5.19
CA GLN A 67 -16.07 -6.40 3.84
C GLN A 67 -16.01 -5.27 2.84
N TRP A 68 -15.56 -5.60 1.63
CA TRP A 68 -15.68 -4.69 0.49
C TRP A 68 -17.16 -4.46 0.18
N THR A 69 -17.55 -3.19 0.13
CA THR A 69 -18.89 -2.78 -0.30
C THR A 69 -18.79 -2.07 -1.65
N LYS A 70 -19.89 -2.01 -2.39
CA LYS A 70 -19.93 -1.33 -3.69
C LYS A 70 -19.46 0.13 -3.60
N PRO A 71 -19.87 0.96 -2.62
CA PRO A 71 -19.33 2.31 -2.44
C PRO A 71 -17.82 2.35 -2.22
N LEU A 72 -17.27 1.49 -1.35
CA LEU A 72 -15.82 1.42 -1.10
C LEU A 72 -15.05 0.99 -2.36
N MET A 73 -15.59 0.02 -3.11
CA MET A 73 -15.00 -0.45 -4.36
C MET A 73 -14.99 0.65 -5.43
N ARG A 74 -16.08 1.41 -5.57
CA ARG A 74 -16.16 2.57 -6.47
C ARG A 74 -15.09 3.61 -6.12
N GLN A 75 -14.90 3.92 -4.83
CA GLN A 75 -13.86 4.86 -4.41
C GLN A 75 -12.45 4.31 -4.67
N LEU A 76 -12.19 3.02 -4.41
CA LEU A 76 -10.90 2.39 -4.72
C LEU A 76 -10.57 2.52 -6.21
N ILE A 77 -11.53 2.19 -7.09
CA ILE A 77 -11.37 2.28 -8.53
C ILE A 77 -11.05 3.73 -8.94
N ARG A 78 -11.76 4.72 -8.38
CA ARG A 78 -11.44 6.15 -8.62
C ARG A 78 -10.02 6.50 -8.22
N ASN A 79 -9.61 6.14 -7.00
CA ASN A 79 -8.27 6.43 -6.49
C ASN A 79 -7.20 5.84 -7.43
N TRP A 80 -7.33 4.57 -7.81
CA TRP A 80 -6.37 3.90 -8.68
C TRP A 80 -6.36 4.47 -10.11
N CYS A 81 -7.53 4.78 -10.68
CA CYS A 81 -7.64 5.42 -11.99
C CYS A 81 -7.15 6.88 -11.98
N CYS A 82 -6.99 7.50 -10.80
CA CYS A 82 -6.34 8.79 -10.63
C CYS A 82 -4.84 8.67 -10.28
N GLY A 83 -4.27 7.47 -10.27
CA GLY A 83 -2.85 7.25 -9.98
C GLY A 83 -2.50 7.25 -8.48
N SER A 84 -3.49 7.15 -7.60
CA SER A 84 -3.29 7.09 -6.15
C SER A 84 -3.13 5.65 -5.68
N LEU A 85 -1.95 5.31 -5.13
CA LEU A 85 -1.64 4.03 -4.49
C LEU A 85 -1.69 2.81 -5.44
N VAL A 86 -1.27 2.98 -6.68
CA VAL A 86 -1.27 1.91 -7.69
C VAL A 86 -0.09 0.97 -7.47
N ILE A 87 -0.35 -0.33 -7.39
CA ILE A 87 0.69 -1.38 -7.34
C ILE A 87 0.54 -2.23 -8.60
N SER A 88 1.57 -2.23 -9.45
CA SER A 88 1.63 -3.10 -10.62
C SER A 88 2.25 -4.46 -10.25
N PRO A 89 1.66 -5.60 -10.66
CA PRO A 89 2.24 -6.92 -10.43
C PRO A 89 3.59 -7.14 -11.11
N ASP A 90 3.84 -6.42 -12.22
CA ASP A 90 5.02 -6.60 -13.06
C ASP A 90 6.21 -5.73 -12.62
N LEU A 91 5.99 -4.80 -11.68
CA LEU A 91 6.98 -3.84 -11.24
C LEU A 91 7.30 -4.04 -9.75
N THR A 92 8.46 -4.61 -9.49
CA THR A 92 8.97 -4.83 -8.14
C THR A 92 10.34 -4.19 -7.98
N ALA A 93 10.67 -3.80 -6.75
CA ALA A 93 12.02 -3.39 -6.41
C ALA A 93 12.99 -4.56 -6.51
N SER A 94 14.29 -4.29 -6.58
CA SER A 94 15.33 -5.33 -6.63
C SER A 94 15.33 -6.28 -5.42
N SER A 95 14.74 -5.86 -4.29
CA SER A 95 14.50 -6.69 -3.11
C SER A 95 13.33 -7.69 -3.25
N GLY A 96 12.58 -7.64 -4.36
CA GLY A 96 11.29 -8.32 -4.53
C GLY A 96 10.12 -7.63 -3.82
N SER A 97 10.34 -6.47 -3.18
CA SER A 97 9.27 -5.67 -2.59
C SER A 97 8.34 -5.12 -3.68
N PRO A 98 7.01 -5.16 -3.50
CA PRO A 98 6.11 -4.44 -4.39
C PRO A 98 6.36 -2.94 -4.28
N ILE A 99 6.20 -2.25 -5.40
CA ILE A 99 6.29 -0.78 -5.47
C ILE A 99 4.88 -0.22 -5.58
N GLN A 100 4.55 0.68 -4.67
CA GLN A 100 3.35 1.51 -4.72
C GLN A 100 3.70 2.83 -5.38
N PHE A 101 3.15 3.04 -6.57
CA PHE A 101 3.29 4.28 -7.34
C PHE A 101 2.16 5.24 -6.97
N VAL A 102 2.52 6.48 -6.69
CA VAL A 102 1.57 7.50 -6.23
C VAL A 102 1.79 8.78 -7.03
N ARG A 103 0.75 9.25 -7.70
CA ARG A 103 0.60 10.67 -8.01
C ARG A 103 -0.21 11.27 -6.87
N GLU A 104 0.41 12.15 -6.08
CA GLU A 104 -0.27 12.84 -4.99
C GLU A 104 -1.20 13.90 -5.55
N TYR A 105 -2.40 13.47 -5.92
CA TYR A 105 -3.44 14.26 -6.56
C TYR A 105 -4.69 14.20 -5.68
N TYR A 106 -5.34 15.34 -5.46
CA TYR A 106 -6.55 15.47 -4.64
C TYR A 106 -7.66 16.22 -5.38
N GLY A 107 -7.64 16.23 -6.71
CA GLY A 107 -8.64 16.97 -7.51
C GLY A 107 -10.06 16.39 -7.39
N ASP A 108 -11.02 17.12 -7.96
CA ASP A 108 -12.45 16.83 -7.79
C ASP A 108 -12.86 15.44 -8.31
N ASP A 109 -12.12 14.91 -9.29
CA ASP A 109 -12.34 13.56 -9.85
C ASP A 109 -12.17 12.43 -8.81
N ILE A 110 -11.35 12.65 -7.77
CA ILE A 110 -11.19 11.70 -6.65
C ILE A 110 -12.37 11.81 -5.66
N GLY A 111 -13.11 12.92 -5.65
CA GLY A 111 -14.16 13.15 -4.66
C GLY A 111 -13.61 13.39 -3.26
N TYR A 112 -12.43 14.02 -3.15
CA TYR A 112 -11.84 14.42 -1.88
C TYR A 112 -12.37 15.82 -1.49
N PRO A 113 -13.21 15.94 -0.45
CA PRO A 113 -13.73 17.22 -0.01
C PRO A 113 -12.66 18.03 0.73
N PRO A 114 -12.82 19.36 0.79
CA PRO A 114 -11.95 20.19 1.61
C PRO A 114 -12.08 19.83 3.11
N PRO A 115 -11.08 20.13 3.96
CA PRO A 115 -11.01 19.67 5.34
C PRO A 115 -12.25 20.01 6.19
N GLU A 116 -12.86 21.17 5.96
CA GLU A 116 -14.09 21.63 6.62
C GLU A 116 -15.32 20.79 6.29
N GLU A 117 -15.32 20.07 5.17
CA GLU A 117 -16.41 19.20 4.70
C GLU A 117 -16.15 17.71 4.98
N GLN A 118 -15.00 17.37 5.58
CA GLN A 118 -14.67 16.00 5.96
C GLN A 118 -15.42 15.61 7.25
N THR A 119 -16.63 15.08 7.09
CA THR A 119 -17.47 14.60 8.20
C THR A 119 -16.85 13.37 8.86
N GLU A 120 -17.35 13.01 10.06
CA GLU A 120 -16.89 11.77 10.72
C GLU A 120 -17.24 10.53 9.89
N GLU A 121 -18.41 10.48 9.24
CA GLU A 121 -18.76 9.37 8.35
C GLU A 121 -17.78 9.26 7.17
N TRP A 122 -17.35 10.39 6.60
CA TRP A 122 -16.36 10.38 5.53
C TRP A 122 -14.99 9.87 6.03
N LYS A 123 -14.56 10.28 7.24
CA LYS A 123 -13.30 9.81 7.83
C LYS A 123 -13.33 8.32 8.15
N GLU A 124 -14.45 7.81 8.66
CA GLU A 124 -14.68 6.38 8.89
C GLU A 124 -14.65 5.61 7.56
N PHE A 125 -15.32 6.14 6.52
CA PHE A 125 -15.29 5.57 5.18
C PHE A 125 -13.88 5.47 4.60
N GLN A 126 -13.08 6.53 4.68
CA GLN A 126 -11.67 6.52 4.25
C GLN A 126 -10.82 5.55 5.07
N THR A 127 -11.08 5.44 6.37
CA THR A 127 -10.40 4.49 7.25
C THR A 127 -10.69 3.06 6.82
N SER A 128 -11.96 2.70 6.59
CA SER A 128 -12.35 1.38 6.09
C SER A 128 -11.73 1.08 4.72
N LEU A 129 -11.73 2.05 3.80
CA LEU A 129 -11.10 1.91 2.49
C LEU A 129 -9.61 1.58 2.61
N TYR A 130 -8.87 2.34 3.42
CA TYR A 130 -7.44 2.15 3.61
C TYR A 130 -7.12 0.79 4.25
N VAL A 131 -7.89 0.38 5.27
CA VAL A 131 -7.73 -0.89 5.97
C VAL A 131 -7.94 -2.07 5.03
N LEU A 132 -9.04 -2.06 4.26
CA LEU A 132 -9.34 -3.13 3.31
C LEU A 132 -8.31 -3.20 2.18
N MET A 133 -7.91 -2.05 1.62
CA MET A 133 -6.85 -2.00 0.62
C MET A 133 -5.53 -2.54 1.17
N ALA A 134 -5.16 -2.18 2.40
CA ALA A 134 -3.97 -2.71 3.04
C ALA A 134 -4.04 -4.24 3.19
N ARG A 135 -5.19 -4.79 3.61
CA ARG A 135 -5.40 -6.24 3.69
C ARG A 135 -5.26 -6.91 2.34
N SER A 136 -5.93 -6.42 1.32
CA SER A 136 -5.85 -6.96 -0.05
C SER A 136 -4.42 -6.93 -0.57
N THR A 137 -3.65 -5.87 -0.28
CA THR A 137 -2.23 -5.80 -0.60
C THR A 137 -1.41 -6.87 0.12
N CYS A 138 -1.64 -7.12 1.40
CA CYS A 138 -0.96 -8.21 2.14
C CYS A 138 -1.24 -9.57 1.51
N LEU A 139 -2.49 -9.83 1.12
CA LEU A 139 -2.90 -11.09 0.53
C LEU A 139 -2.30 -11.26 -0.86
N ALA A 140 -2.39 -10.24 -1.71
CA ALA A 140 -1.90 -10.27 -3.09
C ALA A 140 -0.38 -10.21 -3.19
N TYR A 141 0.31 -9.56 -2.27
CA TYR A 141 1.76 -9.35 -2.34
C TYR A 141 2.42 -9.82 -1.05
N PRO A 142 2.73 -11.12 -0.89
CA PRO A 142 3.36 -11.65 0.33
C PRO A 142 4.66 -10.91 0.71
N MET A 143 5.40 -10.43 -0.30
CA MET A 143 6.62 -9.62 -0.10
C MET A 143 6.36 -8.26 0.55
N ALA A 144 5.15 -7.69 0.43
CA ALA A 144 4.73 -6.49 1.15
C ALA A 144 4.85 -6.67 2.67
N THR A 145 4.53 -7.86 3.19
CA THR A 145 4.70 -8.15 4.62
C THR A 145 6.14 -8.56 4.95
N ALA A 146 6.75 -9.42 4.11
CA ALA A 146 8.07 -9.97 4.42
C ALA A 146 9.20 -8.94 4.35
N LYS A 147 9.19 -8.10 3.31
CA LYS A 147 10.25 -7.11 3.04
C LYS A 147 9.74 -5.67 3.08
N GLY A 148 8.43 -5.46 3.14
CA GLY A 148 7.83 -4.14 3.12
C GLY A 148 7.53 -3.65 1.70
N ILE A 149 6.79 -2.55 1.63
CA ILE A 149 6.42 -1.85 0.40
C ILE A 149 7.39 -0.69 0.16
N VAL A 150 7.77 -0.47 -1.09
CA VAL A 150 8.46 0.74 -1.53
C VAL A 150 7.41 1.73 -2.04
N SER A 151 7.32 2.93 -1.47
CA SER A 151 6.48 4.00 -2.00
C SER A 151 7.32 4.88 -2.94
N PHE A 152 6.82 5.10 -4.15
CA PHE A 152 7.42 6.00 -5.15
C PHE A 152 6.38 7.06 -5.53
N SER A 153 6.53 8.24 -4.94
CA SER A 153 5.50 9.27 -4.89
C SER A 153 5.91 10.55 -5.60
N ASP A 154 5.13 10.96 -6.58
CA ASP A 154 5.24 12.24 -7.26
C ASP A 154 4.36 13.29 -6.57
N MET A 155 4.97 14.34 -6.04
CA MET A 155 4.32 15.39 -5.27
C MET A 155 3.85 16.58 -6.13
N GLN A 156 4.05 16.54 -7.46
CA GLN A 156 3.84 17.70 -8.34
C GLN A 156 2.44 18.32 -8.25
N ASP A 157 1.39 17.50 -8.05
CA ASP A 157 -0.01 17.94 -8.01
C ASP A 157 -0.59 17.99 -6.59
N PHE A 158 0.27 18.02 -5.56
CA PHE A 158 -0.16 17.99 -4.17
C PHE A 158 -0.99 19.23 -3.82
N ASP A 159 -2.19 19.02 -3.27
CA ASP A 159 -3.12 20.09 -2.92
C ASP A 159 -3.17 20.33 -1.41
N TRP A 160 -2.49 21.37 -0.96
CA TRP A 160 -2.49 21.79 0.44
C TRP A 160 -3.86 22.25 0.97
N ALA A 161 -4.78 22.67 0.09
CA ALA A 161 -6.10 23.12 0.52
C ALA A 161 -6.98 21.93 0.91
N LYS A 162 -6.75 20.75 0.31
CA LYS A 162 -7.50 19.53 0.57
C LYS A 162 -6.80 18.56 1.53
N TYR A 163 -5.50 18.75 1.74
CA TYR A 163 -4.73 17.86 2.59
C TYR A 163 -5.07 18.01 4.07
N ASP A 164 -5.68 16.96 4.65
CA ASP A 164 -5.89 16.86 6.09
C ASP A 164 -4.61 16.39 6.79
N MET A 165 -3.98 17.27 7.56
CA MET A 165 -2.79 16.96 8.36
C MET A 165 -3.06 15.91 9.45
N GLU A 166 -4.30 15.80 9.95
CA GLU A 166 -4.68 14.81 10.97
C GLU A 166 -4.85 13.41 10.36
N SER A 167 -5.00 13.30 9.03
CA SER A 167 -5.02 12.01 8.33
C SER A 167 -3.75 11.20 8.61
N LYS A 168 -2.60 11.86 8.77
CA LYS A 168 -1.32 11.21 9.13
C LYS A 168 -1.39 10.50 10.47
N LYS A 169 -2.06 11.11 11.46
CA LYS A 169 -2.21 10.51 12.79
C LYS A 169 -3.11 9.28 12.72
N ARG A 170 -4.23 9.37 11.98
CA ARG A 170 -5.14 8.22 11.75
C ARG A 170 -4.44 7.07 11.02
N ASN A 171 -3.71 7.37 9.94
CA ASN A 171 -2.99 6.35 9.17
C ASN A 171 -1.78 5.77 9.93
N SER A 172 -1.12 6.56 10.79
CA SER A 172 -0.05 6.09 11.66
C SER A 172 -0.52 5.01 12.63
N ASP A 173 -1.73 5.13 13.17
CA ASP A 173 -2.30 4.13 14.08
C ASP A 173 -2.59 2.82 13.35
N ILE A 174 -3.14 2.89 12.14
CA ILE A 174 -3.41 1.72 11.30
C ILE A 174 -2.10 1.02 10.93
N THR A 175 -1.10 1.75 10.43
CA THR A 175 0.20 1.20 10.01
C THR A 175 1.06 0.65 11.16
N GLN A 176 0.73 0.95 12.41
CA GLN A 176 1.37 0.32 13.58
C GLN A 176 0.81 -1.07 13.88
N LEU A 177 -0.46 -1.31 13.55
CA LEU A 177 -1.14 -2.57 13.82
C LEU A 177 -1.16 -3.50 12.61
N VAL A 178 -1.12 -2.93 11.41
CA VAL A 178 -1.24 -3.63 10.13
C VAL A 178 0.14 -4.09 9.59
N PRO A 179 0.26 -5.30 9.02
CA PRO A 179 1.55 -5.85 8.56
C PRO A 179 2.18 -5.18 7.32
N ASN A 180 1.52 -4.22 6.67
CA ASN A 180 2.10 -3.44 5.57
C ASN A 180 3.12 -2.44 6.08
N ARG A 181 4.37 -2.89 6.15
CA ARG A 181 5.49 -2.04 6.52
C ARG A 181 5.97 -1.25 5.31
N LEU A 182 6.11 0.07 5.44
CA LEU A 182 6.91 0.86 4.49
C LEU A 182 8.39 0.57 4.71
N ALA A 183 9.06 0.06 3.69
CA ALA A 183 10.49 -0.22 3.69
C ALA A 183 11.31 0.98 3.22
N ARG A 184 10.81 1.68 2.21
CA ARG A 184 11.40 2.87 1.59
C ARG A 184 10.28 3.80 1.18
N MET A 185 10.43 5.09 1.41
CA MET A 185 9.52 6.13 0.94
C MET A 185 10.32 7.13 0.12
N ILE A 186 10.07 7.16 -1.19
CA ILE A 186 10.73 8.04 -2.14
C ILE A 186 9.71 9.07 -2.60
N ALA A 187 9.99 10.34 -2.35
CA ALA A 187 9.16 11.46 -2.82
C ALA A 187 9.96 12.34 -3.78
N PHE A 188 9.32 12.87 -4.82
CA PHE A 188 9.95 13.82 -5.74
C PHE A 188 8.99 14.90 -6.22
N HIS A 189 9.53 15.99 -6.78
CA HIS A 189 8.80 17.24 -7.05
C HIS A 189 8.10 17.88 -5.83
N PRO A 190 8.66 17.88 -4.61
CA PRO A 190 8.03 18.57 -3.48
C PRO A 190 8.10 20.09 -3.68
N ASP A 191 7.00 20.79 -3.42
CA ASP A 191 7.01 22.25 -3.29
C ASP A 191 7.79 22.69 -2.04
N GLU A 192 8.08 23.99 -1.90
CA GLU A 192 8.86 24.52 -0.77
C GLU A 192 8.23 24.18 0.59
N LYS A 193 6.90 24.19 0.65
CA LYS A 193 6.15 23.89 1.88
C LYS A 193 6.29 22.42 2.26
N MET A 194 6.27 21.51 1.28
CA MET A 194 6.42 20.08 1.46
C MET A 194 7.85 19.71 1.85
N GLN A 195 8.84 20.35 1.21
CA GLN A 195 10.24 20.20 1.58
C GLN A 195 10.46 20.57 3.05
N LYS A 196 9.89 21.69 3.49
CA LYS A 196 9.95 22.11 4.90
C LYS A 196 9.23 21.12 5.81
N PHE A 197 8.02 20.69 5.44
CA PHE A 197 7.28 19.68 6.20
C PHE A 197 8.11 18.38 6.40
N TYR A 198 8.80 17.92 5.36
CA TYR A 198 9.66 16.76 5.46
C TYR A 198 10.95 17.04 6.24
N GLN A 199 11.54 18.23 6.16
CA GLN A 199 12.66 18.68 7.01
C GLN A 199 12.33 18.62 8.51
N ASP A 200 11.10 18.99 8.86
CA ASP A 200 10.61 18.94 10.25
C ASP A 200 10.33 17.50 10.73
N MET A 201 10.31 16.51 9.83
CA MET A 201 10.19 15.11 10.20
C MET A 201 11.43 14.64 10.97
N GLY A 202 11.23 14.27 12.24
CA GLY A 202 12.32 13.83 13.12
C GLY A 202 13.13 12.65 12.55
N ALA A 203 14.43 12.63 12.84
CA ALA A 203 15.38 11.63 12.33
C ALA A 203 14.94 10.17 12.56
N ARG A 204 14.26 9.90 13.68
CA ARG A 204 13.71 8.56 13.99
C ARG A 204 12.62 8.14 12.99
N ALA A 205 11.73 9.05 12.61
CA ALA A 205 10.66 8.76 11.64
C ALA A 205 11.24 8.57 10.24
N ARG A 206 12.16 9.43 9.82
CA ARG A 206 12.88 9.28 8.54
C ARG A 206 13.59 7.93 8.43
N LYS A 207 14.33 7.54 9.48
CA LYS A 207 14.99 6.23 9.54
C LYS A 207 13.99 5.07 9.56
N LYS A 208 12.85 5.20 10.25
CA LYS A 208 11.80 4.17 10.30
C LYS A 208 11.23 3.87 8.91
N TRP A 209 11.05 4.89 8.08
CA TRP A 209 10.42 4.78 6.76
C TRP A 209 11.40 4.71 5.60
N GLY A 210 12.71 4.79 5.87
CA GLY A 210 13.72 4.90 4.82
C GLY A 210 13.45 6.08 3.89
N PHE A 211 13.03 7.21 4.46
CA PHE A 211 12.49 8.34 3.71
C PHE A 211 13.60 9.11 2.97
N GLU A 212 13.41 9.31 1.67
CA GLU A 212 14.19 10.22 0.83
C GLU A 212 13.27 11.15 0.04
N GLN A 213 13.79 12.34 -0.25
CA GLN A 213 13.15 13.31 -1.12
C GLN A 213 14.12 13.80 -2.19
N TYR A 214 13.61 14.00 -3.40
CA TYR A 214 14.37 14.46 -4.55
C TYR A 214 13.68 15.66 -5.21
N ALA A 215 14.45 16.52 -5.88
CA ALA A 215 13.88 17.67 -6.56
C ALA A 215 13.08 17.24 -7.80
N THR A 216 13.61 16.28 -8.56
CA THR A 216 13.01 15.83 -9.82
C THR A 216 12.86 14.31 -9.91
N PHE A 217 12.01 13.84 -10.83
CA PHE A 217 11.93 12.42 -11.20
C PHE A 217 13.30 11.85 -11.60
N ALA A 218 14.06 12.57 -12.44
CA ALA A 218 15.36 12.11 -12.92
C ALA A 218 16.37 11.91 -11.77
N ASP A 219 16.38 12.82 -10.79
CA ASP A 219 17.23 12.69 -9.60
C ASP A 219 16.85 11.47 -8.76
N ALA A 220 15.55 11.23 -8.58
CA ALA A 220 15.04 10.08 -7.84
C ALA A 220 15.47 8.76 -8.52
N VAL A 221 15.28 8.65 -9.83
CA VAL A 221 15.66 7.46 -10.61
C VAL A 221 17.16 7.22 -10.56
N ALA A 222 17.98 8.26 -10.73
CA ALA A 222 19.43 8.13 -10.70
C ALA A 222 19.95 7.69 -9.31
N ALA A 223 19.39 8.26 -8.24
CA ALA A 223 19.78 7.93 -6.87
C ALA A 223 19.31 6.53 -6.44
N GLU A 224 18.16 6.08 -6.93
CA GLU A 224 17.52 4.82 -6.54
C GLU A 224 17.63 3.72 -7.62
N GLN A 225 18.53 3.88 -8.59
CA GLN A 225 18.70 2.96 -9.74
C GLN A 225 18.96 1.50 -9.35
N SER A 226 19.58 1.24 -8.21
CA SER A 226 19.83 -0.12 -7.71
C SER A 226 18.60 -0.76 -7.07
N LEU A 227 17.59 0.04 -6.74
CA LEU A 227 16.35 -0.37 -6.09
C LEU A 227 15.21 -0.48 -7.10
N LEU A 228 15.04 0.53 -7.96
CA LEU A 228 13.92 0.66 -8.88
C LEU A 228 14.10 -0.20 -10.14
N PRO A 229 13.01 -0.71 -10.73
CA PRO A 229 13.06 -1.34 -12.05
C PRO A 229 13.35 -0.31 -13.14
N GLU A 230 13.85 -0.78 -14.29
CA GLU A 230 14.18 0.08 -15.44
C GLU A 230 12.95 0.79 -16.04
N GLN A 231 11.79 0.12 -16.00
CA GLN A 231 10.53 0.69 -16.50
C GLN A 231 9.68 1.17 -15.33
N LEU A 232 9.26 2.43 -15.39
CA LEU A 232 8.38 3.05 -14.40
C LEU A 232 7.11 3.58 -15.07
N PRO A 233 5.98 3.67 -14.34
CA PRO A 233 4.72 4.13 -14.91
C PRO A 233 4.78 5.55 -15.43
N SER A 234 4.14 5.80 -16.58
CA SER A 234 4.13 7.12 -17.22
C SER A 234 3.49 8.21 -16.35
N PHE A 235 2.48 7.85 -15.54
CA PHE A 235 1.75 8.81 -14.69
C PHE A 235 2.58 9.33 -13.50
N VAL A 236 3.75 8.74 -13.24
CA VAL A 236 4.75 9.25 -12.28
C VAL A 236 6.04 9.71 -12.97
N GLY A 237 6.00 9.96 -14.29
CA GLY A 237 7.13 10.46 -15.07
C GLY A 237 7.94 9.40 -15.83
N GLY A 238 7.59 8.12 -15.71
CA GLY A 238 8.23 7.04 -16.45
C GLY A 238 7.72 6.91 -17.90
N SER A 239 7.84 5.71 -18.46
CA SER A 239 7.54 5.43 -19.87
C SER A 239 6.55 4.30 -20.10
N CYS A 240 6.29 3.43 -19.11
CA CYS A 240 5.39 2.31 -19.29
C CYS A 240 3.94 2.68 -18.97
N LYS A 241 3.01 2.17 -19.77
CA LYS A 241 1.58 2.26 -19.47
C LYS A 241 1.20 1.14 -18.51
N VAL A 242 0.48 1.47 -17.46
CA VAL A 242 -0.08 0.50 -16.51
C VAL A 242 -1.56 0.30 -16.81
N ASP A 243 -1.99 -0.95 -16.94
CA ASP A 243 -3.42 -1.29 -17.01
C ASP A 243 -3.99 -1.39 -15.59
N ILE A 244 -4.72 -0.34 -15.19
CA ILE A 244 -5.31 -0.25 -13.84
C ILE A 244 -6.30 -1.38 -13.58
N ALA A 245 -7.06 -1.84 -14.59
CA ALA A 245 -8.03 -2.90 -14.40
C ALA A 245 -7.32 -4.23 -14.07
N GLU A 246 -6.25 -4.55 -14.79
CA GLU A 246 -5.45 -5.75 -14.52
C GLU A 246 -4.73 -5.67 -13.17
N CYS A 247 -4.24 -4.50 -12.78
CA CYS A 247 -3.63 -4.33 -11.46
C CYS A 247 -4.65 -4.54 -10.33
N LEU A 248 -5.88 -4.05 -10.49
CA LEU A 248 -6.98 -4.29 -9.54
C LEU A 248 -7.40 -5.77 -9.50
N LYS A 249 -7.49 -6.45 -10.64
CA LYS A 249 -7.73 -7.90 -10.68
C LYS A 249 -6.66 -8.67 -9.91
N TYR A 250 -5.40 -8.29 -10.10
CA TYR A 250 -4.29 -8.92 -9.40
C TYR A 250 -4.32 -8.66 -7.89
N LEU A 251 -4.69 -7.45 -7.46
CA LEU A 251 -4.89 -7.09 -6.06
C LEU A 251 -5.94 -7.98 -5.38
N PHE A 252 -7.02 -8.31 -6.08
CA PHE A 252 -8.10 -9.15 -5.53
C PHE A 252 -8.00 -10.64 -5.89
N ARG A 253 -6.90 -11.09 -6.51
CA ARG A 253 -6.80 -12.47 -7.02
C ARG A 253 -6.93 -13.58 -5.97
N ARG A 254 -6.85 -13.22 -4.69
CA ARG A 254 -7.02 -14.13 -3.54
C ARG A 254 -8.29 -13.86 -2.72
N GLU A 255 -9.12 -12.93 -3.15
CA GLU A 255 -10.40 -12.59 -2.53
C GLU A 255 -11.51 -12.73 -3.59
N PRO A 256 -12.02 -13.94 -3.88
CA PRO A 256 -12.91 -14.18 -5.02
C PRO A 256 -14.19 -13.32 -5.01
N GLU A 257 -14.79 -13.11 -3.84
CA GLU A 257 -15.97 -12.25 -3.69
C GLU A 257 -15.64 -10.78 -3.97
N ALA A 258 -14.49 -10.30 -3.49
CA ALA A 258 -14.03 -8.94 -3.75
C ALA A 258 -13.64 -8.74 -5.22
N LEU A 259 -13.04 -9.75 -5.86
CA LEU A 259 -12.71 -9.74 -7.28
C LEU A 259 -13.98 -9.62 -8.12
N ALA A 260 -15.00 -10.45 -7.86
CA ALA A 260 -16.28 -10.39 -8.56
C ALA A 260 -16.97 -9.02 -8.38
N LEU A 261 -16.99 -8.50 -7.15
CA LEU A 261 -17.53 -7.16 -6.88
C LEU A 261 -16.74 -6.07 -7.62
N MET A 262 -15.42 -6.17 -7.68
CA MET A 262 -14.56 -5.23 -8.38
C MET A 262 -14.85 -5.26 -9.89
N GLU A 263 -14.93 -6.43 -10.50
CA GLU A 263 -15.22 -6.57 -11.93
C GLU A 263 -16.62 -6.03 -12.30
N GLU A 264 -17.64 -6.36 -11.50
CA GLU A 264 -19.00 -5.81 -11.66
C GLU A 264 -18.99 -4.28 -11.56
N THR A 265 -18.38 -3.75 -10.50
CA THR A 265 -18.34 -2.31 -10.22
C THR A 265 -17.58 -1.56 -11.30
N TYR A 266 -16.44 -2.09 -11.77
CA TYR A 266 -15.65 -1.49 -12.82
C TYR A 266 -16.42 -1.47 -14.15
N ALA A 267 -17.11 -2.56 -14.50
CA ALA A 267 -17.93 -2.63 -15.69
C ALA A 267 -19.10 -1.61 -15.66
N GLU A 268 -19.78 -1.48 -14.51
CA GLU A 268 -20.82 -0.47 -14.30
C GLU A 268 -20.27 0.94 -14.48
N MET A 269 -19.20 1.30 -13.75
CA MET A 269 -18.58 2.62 -13.83
C MET A 269 -18.10 2.96 -15.25
N LYS A 270 -17.64 1.95 -16.00
CA LYS A 270 -17.26 2.11 -17.40
C LYS A 270 -18.47 2.39 -18.28
N ALA A 271 -19.58 1.67 -18.08
CA ALA A 271 -20.81 1.87 -18.84
C ALA A 271 -21.47 3.24 -18.58
N THR A 272 -21.31 3.78 -17.37
CA THR A 272 -21.84 5.08 -16.95
C THR A 272 -20.87 6.25 -17.16
N ASN A 273 -19.66 6.02 -17.70
CA ASN A 273 -18.59 7.01 -17.84
C ASN A 273 -18.19 7.69 -16.51
N GLU A 274 -18.19 6.93 -15.41
CA GLU A 274 -17.82 7.40 -14.07
C GLU A 274 -16.38 7.08 -13.68
N ILE A 275 -15.62 6.39 -14.56
CA ILE A 275 -14.19 6.17 -14.39
C ILE A 275 -13.45 7.48 -14.69
N PRO A 276 -12.66 8.02 -13.75
CA PRO A 276 -11.92 9.23 -13.98
C PRO A 276 -10.76 8.99 -14.95
N HIS A 277 -10.47 10.00 -15.77
CA HIS A 277 -9.38 9.99 -16.74
C HIS A 277 -8.58 11.29 -16.65
N PRO A 278 -7.93 11.58 -15.51
CA PRO A 278 -7.20 12.84 -15.36
C PRO A 278 -5.99 12.89 -16.31
N LYS A 279 -5.56 14.10 -16.65
CA LYS A 279 -4.55 14.34 -17.71
C LYS A 279 -3.27 13.55 -17.52
N HIS A 280 -2.77 13.40 -16.29
CA HIS A 280 -1.53 12.67 -16.00
C HIS A 280 -1.65 11.15 -16.20
N MET A 281 -2.87 10.61 -16.17
CA MET A 281 -3.14 9.20 -16.46
C MET A 281 -3.36 8.94 -17.95
N GLN A 282 -3.55 9.99 -18.75
CA GLN A 282 -3.57 9.91 -20.20
C GLN A 282 -2.12 9.92 -20.68
N LEU A 283 -1.70 8.91 -21.45
CA LEU A 283 -0.39 8.95 -22.09
C LEU A 283 -0.27 10.27 -22.86
N ALA A 284 0.79 11.02 -22.60
CA ALA A 284 1.18 12.08 -23.53
C ALA A 284 1.30 11.42 -24.91
N ALA A 285 0.52 11.89 -25.88
CA ALA A 285 0.76 11.53 -27.26
C ALA A 285 2.17 12.02 -27.59
N VAL A 286 3.13 11.09 -27.66
CA VAL A 286 4.46 11.34 -28.20
C VAL A 286 4.35 11.44 -29.70
#